data_AF-A0A365P180-F1
#
_entry.id   AF-A0A365P180-F1
#
_cell.length_a   1.000
_cell.length_b   1.000
_cell.length_c   1.000
_cell.angle_alpha   90.00
_cell.angle_beta   90.00
_cell.angle_gamma   90.00
#
_symmetry.space_group_name_H-M   'P 1'
#
loop_
_entity.id
_entity.type
_entity.pdbx_description
1 polymer ?
#
loop_
_entity_poly.entity_id
_entity_poly.type
_entity_poly.pdbx_seq_one_letter_code
_entity_poly.pdbx_strand_id
1 'polypeptide(L)'
;MKKNLLIILYFLNLSCKDDQCQNYNNDFLPKNIIESIDYLECKLNSSELESFKNTPEEDIIGKYHFTLGKYIRNEWEIWNGDTKLFVYFKEKGVSNPDKISSIILTSLHRKLNKKNIGFQEQISDYLNLIEKSKVEFENSRLNSEEYYATFKVGDSVEFGFEVDYNNDKKIVILKKNYSEYHHPYSCKAKGIIVNKDGLDTIFGYKISVSVHEFCNYLNLKNEDKLFNKGDTIKFYIERQNLKAITNHVDNSNK
;
A
#
# COMPACT_ATOMS: atom_id res chain seq x y z
N MET A 1 38.89 5.54 -66.71
CA MET A 1 38.34 4.78 -65.57
C MET A 1 37.82 5.79 -64.55
N LYS A 2 36.50 5.79 -64.31
CA LYS A 2 35.79 6.81 -63.50
C LYS A 2 36.16 6.64 -62.02
N LYS A 3 36.58 7.72 -61.36
CA LYS A 3 36.71 7.81 -59.90
C LYS A 3 35.31 7.70 -59.30
N ASN A 4 35.05 6.65 -58.52
CA ASN A 4 33.83 6.53 -57.74
C ASN A 4 33.87 7.54 -56.58
N LEU A 5 32.97 8.50 -56.64
CA LEU A 5 32.70 9.48 -55.59
C LEU A 5 31.88 8.77 -54.50
N LEU A 6 32.50 8.52 -53.34
CA LEU A 6 31.78 8.09 -52.14
C LEU A 6 30.97 9.29 -51.61
N ILE A 7 29.65 9.26 -51.78
CA ILE A 7 28.74 10.20 -51.14
C ILE A 7 28.40 9.64 -49.76
N ILE A 8 29.07 10.15 -48.73
CA ILE A 8 28.72 9.93 -47.33
C ILE A 8 27.52 10.84 -47.03
N LEU A 9 26.31 10.28 -47.03
CA LEU A 9 25.13 10.94 -46.49
C LEU A 9 25.14 10.84 -44.96
N TYR A 10 25.83 11.76 -44.31
CA TYR A 10 25.66 12.05 -42.90
C TYR A 10 24.40 12.92 -42.74
N PHE A 11 23.22 12.30 -42.70
CA PHE A 11 22.03 13.03 -42.26
C PHE A 11 22.15 13.25 -40.74
N LEU A 12 22.49 14.48 -40.37
CA LEU A 12 22.30 15.01 -39.02
C LEU A 12 20.83 14.84 -38.63
N ASN A 13 20.55 13.88 -37.75
CA ASN A 13 19.32 13.82 -36.95
C ASN A 13 19.69 13.92 -35.47
N LEU A 14 20.42 14.96 -35.09
CA LEU A 14 20.56 15.39 -33.70
C LEU A 14 19.99 16.80 -33.59
N SER A 15 18.66 16.91 -33.48
CA SER A 15 17.97 17.85 -32.60
C SER A 15 16.45 17.75 -32.82
N CYS A 16 15.80 16.75 -32.21
CA CYS A 16 14.34 16.78 -32.03
C CYS A 16 13.92 16.75 -30.56
N LYS A 17 14.86 16.57 -29.62
CA LYS A 17 14.53 16.46 -28.20
C LYS A 17 14.31 17.84 -27.58
N ASP A 18 15.13 18.83 -27.96
CA ASP A 18 15.07 20.17 -27.38
C ASP A 18 13.79 20.93 -27.75
N ASP A 19 13.27 20.78 -28.98
CA ASP A 19 12.00 21.40 -29.39
C ASP A 19 10.78 20.78 -28.71
N GLN A 20 10.82 19.48 -28.40
CA GLN A 20 9.70 18.81 -27.71
C GLN A 20 9.63 19.21 -26.23
N CYS A 21 10.77 19.43 -25.58
CA CYS A 21 10.81 19.81 -24.17
C CYS A 21 10.33 21.26 -23.91
N GLN A 22 10.32 22.13 -24.92
CA GLN A 22 9.78 23.49 -24.81
C GLN A 22 8.26 23.52 -24.55
N ASN A 23 7.53 22.48 -24.94
CA ASN A 23 6.08 22.36 -24.72
C ASN A 23 5.71 22.00 -23.28
N TYR A 24 6.70 21.62 -22.46
CA TYR A 24 6.52 21.23 -21.06
C TYR A 24 7.03 22.34 -20.14
N ASN A 25 6.23 23.39 -19.97
CA ASN A 25 6.50 24.42 -18.95
C ASN A 25 6.18 23.88 -17.54
N ASN A 26 6.44 24.67 -16.48
CA ASN A 26 6.26 24.20 -15.11
C ASN A 26 4.78 24.05 -14.70
N ASP A 27 3.86 24.68 -15.43
CA ASP A 27 2.41 24.60 -15.18
C ASP A 27 1.75 23.50 -16.03
N PHE A 28 2.55 22.74 -16.79
CA PHE A 28 2.03 21.68 -17.64
C PHE A 28 1.54 20.51 -16.79
N LEU A 29 0.23 20.23 -16.89
CA LEU A 29 -0.40 19.07 -16.29
C LEU A 29 -0.57 17.96 -17.33
N PRO A 30 0.14 16.82 -17.19
CA PRO A 30 -0.04 15.69 -18.09
C PRO A 30 -1.48 15.18 -18.11
N LYS A 31 -1.92 14.65 -19.25
CA LYS A 31 -3.28 14.12 -19.42
C LYS A 31 -3.33 12.60 -19.49
N ASN A 32 -2.19 11.97 -19.75
CA ASN A 32 -2.06 10.53 -19.92
C ASN A 32 -0.62 10.08 -19.60
N ILE A 33 -0.41 8.76 -19.58
CA ILE A 33 0.88 8.15 -19.25
C ILE A 33 2.03 8.58 -20.16
N ILE A 34 1.78 8.81 -21.46
CA ILE A 34 2.83 9.19 -22.40
C ILE A 34 3.30 10.61 -22.12
N GLU A 35 2.35 11.56 -21.99
CA GLU A 35 2.66 12.94 -21.61
C GLU A 35 3.38 13.01 -20.24
N SER A 36 3.00 12.16 -19.28
CA SER A 36 3.68 12.09 -17.98
C SER A 36 5.15 11.68 -18.12
N ILE A 37 5.43 10.64 -18.90
CA ILE A 37 6.79 10.14 -19.09
C ILE A 37 7.63 11.15 -19.87
N ASP A 38 7.06 11.73 -20.93
CA ASP A 38 7.75 12.71 -21.77
C ASP A 38 8.08 13.99 -20.99
N TYR A 39 7.14 14.47 -20.16
CA TYR A 39 7.38 15.59 -19.25
C TYR A 39 8.55 15.30 -18.30
N LEU A 40 8.55 14.14 -17.63
CA LEU A 40 9.61 13.78 -16.69
C LEU A 40 10.97 13.62 -17.38
N GLU A 41 11.00 13.02 -18.58
CA GLU A 41 12.22 12.88 -19.37
C GLU A 41 12.82 14.24 -19.78
N CYS A 42 11.97 15.26 -19.97
CA CYS A 42 12.41 16.62 -20.28
C CYS A 42 12.83 17.43 -19.04
N LYS A 43 12.23 17.16 -17.87
CA LYS A 43 12.47 17.95 -16.65
C LYS A 43 13.59 17.43 -15.77
N LEU A 44 13.78 16.12 -15.72
CA LEU A 44 14.87 15.53 -14.96
C LEU A 44 16.20 15.80 -15.66
N ASN A 45 17.22 16.16 -14.90
CA ASN A 45 18.55 16.38 -15.46
C ASN A 45 19.23 15.04 -15.81
N SER A 46 20.31 15.09 -16.59
CA SER A 46 21.00 13.89 -17.07
C SER A 46 21.47 12.96 -15.95
N SER A 47 21.87 13.50 -14.79
CA SER A 47 22.30 12.71 -13.64
C SER A 47 21.13 12.00 -12.97
N GLU A 48 19.99 12.68 -12.84
CA GLU A 48 18.75 12.09 -12.31
C GLU A 48 18.23 10.97 -13.22
N LEU A 49 18.20 11.20 -14.54
CA LEU A 49 17.79 10.19 -15.52
C LEU A 49 18.71 8.98 -15.51
N GLU A 50 20.03 9.18 -15.42
CA GLU A 50 20.99 8.08 -15.37
C GLU A 50 20.87 7.28 -14.07
N SER A 51 20.69 7.96 -12.93
CA SER A 51 20.42 7.33 -11.63
C SER A 51 19.12 6.51 -11.67
N PHE A 52 18.06 7.07 -12.26
CA PHE A 52 16.78 6.39 -12.41
C PHE A 52 16.93 5.14 -13.29
N LYS A 53 17.55 5.29 -14.47
CA LYS A 53 17.78 4.21 -15.43
C LYS A 53 18.59 3.04 -14.85
N ASN A 54 19.62 3.33 -14.05
CA ASN A 54 20.53 2.34 -13.48
C ASN A 54 20.03 1.70 -12.17
N THR A 55 18.93 2.19 -11.60
CA THR A 55 18.30 1.53 -10.45
C THR A 55 17.60 0.25 -10.92
N PRO A 56 17.74 -0.91 -10.23
CA PRO A 56 16.96 -2.12 -10.54
C PRO A 56 15.46 -1.82 -10.55
N GLU A 57 14.72 -2.46 -11.45
CA GLU A 57 13.30 -2.13 -11.66
C GLU A 57 12.47 -2.38 -10.39
N GLU A 58 12.78 -3.47 -9.67
CA GLU A 58 12.21 -3.84 -8.39
C GLU A 58 12.40 -2.78 -7.30
N ASP A 59 13.48 -2.00 -7.36
CA ASP A 59 13.85 -0.99 -6.36
C ASP A 59 13.28 0.40 -6.68
N ILE A 60 12.72 0.61 -7.88
CA ILE A 60 12.25 1.93 -8.34
C ILE A 60 11.20 2.50 -7.40
N ILE A 61 10.22 1.68 -7.00
CA ILE A 61 9.15 2.14 -6.13
C ILE A 61 9.69 2.43 -4.73
N GLY A 62 10.45 1.50 -4.13
CA GLY A 62 11.03 1.71 -2.81
C GLY A 62 11.88 2.98 -2.70
N LYS A 63 12.65 3.30 -3.74
CA LYS A 63 13.58 4.44 -3.76
C LYS A 63 12.92 5.77 -4.12
N TYR A 64 11.95 5.78 -5.04
CA TYR A 64 11.42 7.03 -5.61
C TYR A 64 9.97 7.35 -5.22
N HIS A 65 9.25 6.43 -4.56
CA HIS A 65 7.83 6.63 -4.23
C HIS A 65 7.57 7.87 -3.35
N PHE A 66 8.44 8.14 -2.37
CA PHE A 66 8.29 9.28 -1.44
C PHE A 66 8.99 10.57 -1.91
N THR A 67 9.76 10.50 -2.99
CA THR A 67 10.43 11.66 -3.60
C THR A 67 9.70 12.05 -4.89
N LEU A 68 10.11 11.51 -6.04
CA LEU A 68 9.53 11.84 -7.33
C LEU A 68 8.06 11.40 -7.43
N GLY A 69 7.70 10.26 -6.82
CA GLY A 69 6.31 9.83 -6.73
C GLY A 69 5.45 10.84 -5.97
N LYS A 70 5.92 11.35 -4.84
CA LYS A 70 5.22 12.37 -4.05
C LYS A 70 5.07 13.68 -4.84
N TYR A 71 6.13 14.11 -5.52
CA TYR A 71 6.10 15.26 -6.43
C TYR A 71 4.99 15.08 -7.48
N ILE A 72 4.97 13.95 -8.20
CA ILE A 72 3.95 13.64 -9.22
C ILE A 72 2.53 13.80 -8.67
N ARG A 73 2.24 13.26 -7.48
CA ARG A 73 0.87 13.25 -6.94
C ARG A 73 0.42 14.61 -6.42
N ASN A 74 1.35 15.38 -5.88
CA ASN A 74 1.05 16.67 -5.26
C ASN A 74 1.03 17.80 -6.29
N GLU A 75 2.07 17.89 -7.12
CA GLU A 75 2.19 18.97 -8.10
C GLU A 75 1.27 18.78 -9.30
N TRP A 76 0.91 17.54 -9.64
CA TRP A 76 -0.10 17.28 -10.68
C TRP A 76 -1.50 17.10 -10.10
N GLU A 77 -1.69 17.49 -8.84
CA GLU A 77 -2.99 17.57 -8.17
C GLU A 77 -3.82 16.27 -8.26
N ILE A 78 -3.17 15.11 -8.31
CA ILE A 78 -3.83 13.82 -8.55
C ILE A 78 -4.80 13.48 -7.41
N TRP A 79 -4.54 13.97 -6.20
CA TRP A 79 -5.41 13.81 -5.04
C TRP A 79 -6.77 14.50 -5.18
N ASN A 80 -6.90 15.52 -6.03
CA ASN A 80 -8.18 16.22 -6.25
C ASN A 80 -9.23 15.32 -6.93
N GLY A 81 -8.77 14.31 -7.68
CA GLY A 81 -9.65 13.28 -8.25
C GLY A 81 -10.41 13.70 -9.52
N ASP A 82 -10.06 14.83 -10.13
CA ASP A 82 -10.72 15.39 -11.31
C ASP A 82 -9.75 15.85 -12.42
N THR A 83 -8.44 15.75 -12.20
CA THR A 83 -7.44 16.06 -13.24
C THR A 83 -7.54 15.09 -14.42
N LYS A 84 -7.15 15.56 -15.62
CA LYS A 84 -7.20 14.73 -16.84
C LYS A 84 -6.40 13.43 -16.69
N LEU A 85 -5.23 13.50 -16.04
CA LEU A 85 -4.44 12.32 -15.73
C LEU A 85 -5.19 11.36 -14.80
N PHE A 86 -5.78 11.87 -13.73
CA PHE A 86 -6.54 11.05 -12.81
C PHE A 86 -7.71 10.36 -13.51
N VAL A 87 -8.50 11.10 -14.29
CA VAL A 87 -9.62 10.56 -15.08
C VAL A 87 -9.12 9.48 -16.05
N TYR A 88 -8.01 9.73 -16.76
CA TYR A 88 -7.41 8.76 -17.68
C TYR A 88 -7.06 7.43 -17.00
N PHE A 89 -6.53 7.45 -15.78
CA PHE A 89 -6.22 6.24 -15.01
C PHE A 89 -7.48 5.61 -14.39
N LYS A 90 -8.41 6.42 -13.90
CA LYS A 90 -9.67 5.97 -13.31
C LYS A 90 -10.53 5.20 -14.31
N GLU A 91 -10.60 5.65 -15.56
CA GLU A 91 -11.27 4.93 -16.67
C GLU A 91 -10.68 3.55 -16.93
N LYS A 92 -9.44 3.29 -16.46
CA LYS A 92 -8.75 2.00 -16.56
C LYS A 92 -8.76 1.22 -15.24
N GLY A 93 -9.57 1.66 -14.26
CA GLY A 93 -9.71 1.01 -12.96
C GLY A 93 -8.68 1.41 -11.91
N VAL A 94 -7.84 2.41 -12.17
CA VAL A 94 -6.81 2.88 -11.21
C VAL A 94 -7.19 4.26 -10.69
N SER A 95 -7.69 4.34 -9.46
CA SER A 95 -8.09 5.60 -8.82
C SER A 95 -7.24 5.98 -7.61
N ASN A 96 -6.23 5.18 -7.27
CA ASN A 96 -5.34 5.47 -6.15
C ASN A 96 -4.15 6.33 -6.65
N PRO A 97 -3.95 7.55 -6.11
CA PRO A 97 -2.85 8.43 -6.55
C PRO A 97 -1.46 7.82 -6.35
N ASP A 98 -1.22 7.12 -5.24
CA ASP A 98 0.02 6.38 -4.98
C ASP A 98 0.28 5.38 -6.10
N LYS A 99 -0.71 4.57 -6.48
CA LYS A 99 -0.58 3.63 -7.58
C LYS A 99 -0.38 4.30 -8.93
N ILE A 100 -1.10 5.39 -9.22
CA ILE A 100 -0.94 6.16 -10.48
C ILE A 100 0.52 6.59 -10.65
N SER A 101 1.09 7.20 -9.61
CA SER A 101 2.49 7.63 -9.67
C SER A 101 3.48 6.47 -9.78
N SER A 102 3.22 5.34 -9.11
CA SER A 102 4.05 4.14 -9.21
C SER A 102 4.07 3.60 -10.65
N ILE A 103 2.92 3.56 -11.33
CA ILE A 103 2.85 3.16 -12.75
C ILE A 103 3.65 4.11 -13.63
N ILE A 104 3.59 5.41 -13.38
CA ILE A 104 4.34 6.43 -14.13
C ILE A 104 5.85 6.25 -13.94
N LEU A 105 6.30 6.04 -12.70
CA LEU A 105 7.71 5.80 -12.37
C LEU A 105 8.25 4.54 -13.04
N THR A 106 7.54 3.40 -12.92
CA THR A 106 7.94 2.15 -13.58
C THR A 106 7.96 2.32 -15.10
N SER A 107 7.01 3.05 -15.67
CA SER A 107 6.94 3.28 -17.12
C SER A 107 8.08 4.18 -17.63
N LEU A 108 8.45 5.22 -16.88
CA LEU A 108 9.63 6.04 -17.19
C LEU A 108 10.90 5.18 -17.18
N HIS A 109 11.06 4.30 -16.19
CA HIS A 109 12.23 3.43 -16.06
C HIS A 109 12.36 2.50 -17.26
N ARG A 110 11.25 1.85 -17.62
CA ARG A 110 11.17 0.97 -18.79
C ARG A 110 11.49 1.73 -20.07
N LYS A 111 10.97 2.95 -20.25
CA LYS A 111 11.28 3.79 -21.42
C LYS A 111 12.77 4.13 -21.51
N LEU A 112 13.40 4.58 -20.41
CA LEU A 112 14.83 4.90 -20.37
C LEU A 112 15.73 3.67 -20.67
N ASN A 113 15.23 2.48 -20.38
CA ASN A 113 15.87 1.20 -20.67
C ASN A 113 15.41 0.54 -21.99
N LYS A 114 14.68 1.27 -22.85
CA LYS A 114 14.17 0.78 -24.14
C LYS A 114 13.32 -0.50 -24.03
N LYS A 115 12.67 -0.69 -22.89
CA LYS A 115 11.69 -1.76 -22.65
C LYS A 115 10.29 -1.26 -22.99
N ASN A 116 9.39 -2.19 -23.35
CA ASN A 116 7.97 -1.88 -23.39
C ASN A 116 7.52 -1.41 -22.00
N ILE A 117 6.78 -0.29 -21.92
CA ILE A 117 6.28 0.21 -20.65
C ILE A 117 5.30 -0.78 -19.98
N GLY A 118 4.67 -1.67 -20.74
CA GLY A 118 3.79 -2.72 -20.19
C GLY A 118 2.59 -2.15 -19.44
N PHE A 119 2.02 -1.04 -19.93
CA PHE A 119 0.99 -0.29 -19.20
C PHE A 119 -0.24 -1.14 -18.85
N GLN A 120 -0.72 -1.97 -19.79
CA GLN A 120 -1.87 -2.85 -19.56
C GLN A 120 -1.58 -3.97 -18.56
N GLU A 121 -0.37 -4.54 -18.61
CA GLU A 121 0.10 -5.54 -17.65
C GLU A 121 0.15 -4.95 -16.23
N GLN A 122 0.75 -3.77 -16.06
CA GLN A 122 0.80 -3.09 -14.77
C GLN A 122 -0.59 -2.80 -14.17
N ILE A 123 -1.57 -2.47 -15.02
CA ILE A 123 -2.97 -2.27 -14.60
C ILE A 123 -3.59 -3.61 -14.21
N SER A 124 -3.44 -4.63 -15.05
CA SER A 124 -3.98 -5.97 -14.82
C SER A 124 -3.49 -6.55 -13.49
N ASP A 125 -2.18 -6.48 -13.24
CA ASP A 125 -1.58 -6.97 -12.01
C ASP A 125 -2.14 -6.28 -10.77
N TYR A 126 -2.32 -4.95 -10.85
CA TYR A 126 -2.92 -4.18 -9.77
C TYR A 126 -4.38 -4.55 -9.49
N LEU A 127 -5.19 -4.68 -10.54
CA LEU A 127 -6.59 -5.07 -10.40
C LEU A 127 -6.73 -6.48 -9.82
N ASN A 128 -5.87 -7.41 -10.25
CA ASN A 128 -5.80 -8.76 -9.70
C ASN A 128 -5.43 -8.75 -8.20
N LEU A 129 -4.49 -7.90 -7.80
CA LEU A 129 -4.13 -7.74 -6.38
C LEU A 129 -5.30 -7.18 -5.57
N ILE A 130 -6.04 -6.19 -6.09
CA ILE A 130 -7.24 -5.65 -5.44
C ILE A 130 -8.33 -6.73 -5.30
N GLU A 131 -8.53 -7.55 -6.32
CA GLU A 131 -9.54 -8.60 -6.28
C GLU A 131 -9.22 -9.67 -5.22
N LYS A 132 -7.98 -10.18 -5.23
CA LYS A 132 -7.49 -11.10 -4.20
C LYS A 132 -7.66 -10.53 -2.79
N SER A 133 -7.27 -9.27 -2.63
CA SER A 133 -7.42 -8.50 -1.38
C SER A 133 -8.86 -8.42 -0.88
N LYS A 134 -9.83 -8.21 -1.78
CA LYS A 134 -11.26 -8.19 -1.43
C LYS A 134 -11.74 -9.56 -0.99
N VAL A 135 -11.32 -10.62 -1.69
CA VAL A 135 -11.67 -12.00 -1.34
C VAL A 135 -11.10 -12.37 0.03
N GLU A 136 -9.84 -12.05 0.29
CA GLU A 136 -9.19 -12.29 1.60
C GLU A 136 -9.88 -11.53 2.73
N PHE A 137 -10.26 -10.28 2.49
CA PHE A 137 -11.02 -9.48 3.45
C PHE A 137 -12.39 -10.10 3.77
N GLU A 138 -13.15 -10.52 2.77
CA GLU A 138 -14.46 -11.15 2.97
C GLU A 138 -14.33 -12.50 3.68
N ASN A 139 -13.35 -13.32 3.30
CA ASN A 139 -13.05 -14.58 4.01
C ASN A 139 -12.69 -14.31 5.47
N SER A 140 -11.88 -13.29 5.75
CA SER A 140 -11.56 -12.89 7.12
C SER A 140 -12.78 -12.43 7.89
N ARG A 141 -13.70 -11.69 7.25
CA ARG A 141 -14.99 -11.29 7.84
C ARG A 141 -15.82 -12.52 8.22
N LEU A 142 -16.02 -13.46 7.30
CA LEU A 142 -16.78 -14.69 7.54
C LEU A 142 -16.15 -15.53 8.66
N ASN A 143 -14.83 -15.74 8.61
CA ASN A 143 -14.11 -16.46 9.66
C ASN A 143 -14.27 -15.81 11.04
N SER A 144 -14.26 -14.46 11.09
CA SER A 144 -14.47 -13.72 12.35
C SER A 144 -15.89 -13.88 12.90
N GLU A 145 -16.89 -13.94 12.02
CA GLU A 145 -18.29 -14.13 12.36
C GLU A 145 -18.57 -15.54 12.86
N GLU A 146 -18.08 -16.56 12.15
CA GLU A 146 -18.18 -17.96 12.57
C GLU A 146 -17.52 -18.18 13.92
N TYR A 147 -16.32 -17.61 14.12
CA TYR A 147 -15.62 -17.72 15.39
C TYR A 147 -16.36 -17.00 16.51
N TYR A 148 -16.89 -15.80 16.26
CA TYR A 148 -17.75 -15.08 17.20
C TYR A 148 -19.01 -15.89 17.58
N ALA A 149 -19.59 -16.63 16.63
CA ALA A 149 -20.76 -17.47 16.87
C ALA A 149 -20.48 -18.62 17.84
N THR A 150 -19.25 -19.13 17.91
CA THR A 150 -18.88 -20.22 18.82
C THR A 150 -18.90 -19.84 20.31
N PHE A 151 -18.74 -18.56 20.63
CA PHE A 151 -18.71 -18.08 22.01
C PHE A 151 -20.11 -18.02 22.64
N LYS A 152 -20.20 -18.35 23.93
CA LYS A 152 -21.39 -18.17 24.77
C LYS A 152 -21.03 -17.41 26.04
N VAL A 153 -21.98 -16.61 26.52
CA VAL A 153 -21.83 -15.94 27.83
C VAL A 153 -21.75 -17.01 28.92
N GLY A 154 -20.78 -16.88 29.82
CA GLY A 154 -20.45 -17.86 30.85
C GLY A 154 -19.33 -18.83 30.48
N ASP A 155 -18.91 -18.90 29.20
CA ASP A 155 -17.80 -19.77 28.80
C ASP A 155 -16.48 -19.32 29.45
N SER A 156 -15.72 -20.29 29.94
CA SER A 156 -14.31 -20.07 30.29
C SER A 156 -13.46 -20.17 29.04
N VAL A 157 -12.62 -19.16 28.80
CA VAL A 157 -11.79 -19.04 27.60
C VAL A 157 -10.34 -18.76 27.96
N GLU A 158 -9.42 -19.31 27.17
CA GLU A 158 -8.01 -18.95 27.11
C GLU A 158 -7.67 -18.57 25.67
N PHE A 159 -7.10 -17.38 25.46
CA PHE A 159 -6.69 -16.96 24.13
C PHE A 159 -5.45 -16.06 24.17
N GLY A 160 -4.78 -16.03 23.03
CA GLY A 160 -3.77 -15.02 22.73
C GLY A 160 -4.39 -13.68 22.40
N PHE A 161 -3.72 -12.60 22.74
CA PHE A 161 -4.08 -11.27 22.33
C PHE A 161 -2.86 -10.38 22.05
N GLU A 162 -3.09 -9.36 21.23
CA GLU A 162 -2.18 -8.25 20.97
C GLU A 162 -2.83 -6.94 21.42
N VAL A 163 -1.99 -5.95 21.73
CA VAL A 163 -2.45 -4.62 22.09
C VAL A 163 -2.03 -3.65 21.00
N ASP A 164 -3.01 -3.00 20.40
CA ASP A 164 -2.83 -1.96 19.40
C ASP A 164 -3.18 -0.59 19.99
N TYR A 165 -2.54 0.46 19.47
CA TYR A 165 -2.73 1.84 19.87
C TYR A 165 -3.19 2.66 18.68
N ASN A 166 -4.46 3.03 18.68
CA ASN A 166 -5.05 3.88 17.63
C ASN A 166 -5.41 5.24 18.22
N ASN A 167 -4.68 6.30 17.86
CA ASN A 167 -4.83 7.66 18.42
C ASN A 167 -4.87 7.66 19.95
N ASP A 168 -3.86 7.03 20.58
CA ASP A 168 -3.74 6.82 22.04
C ASP A 168 -4.84 5.96 22.67
N LYS A 169 -5.79 5.45 21.89
CA LYS A 169 -6.79 4.49 22.34
C LYS A 169 -6.22 3.08 22.26
N LYS A 170 -6.16 2.44 23.41
CA LYS A 170 -5.79 1.04 23.56
C LYS A 170 -6.88 0.11 23.02
N ILE A 171 -6.50 -0.81 22.14
CA ILE A 171 -7.35 -1.84 21.55
C ILE A 171 -6.74 -3.20 21.83
N VAL A 172 -7.55 -4.17 22.22
CA VAL A 172 -7.09 -5.52 22.56
C VAL A 172 -7.64 -6.49 21.54
N ILE A 173 -6.77 -7.07 20.71
CA ILE A 173 -7.13 -7.91 19.57
C ILE A 173 -6.88 -9.36 19.93
N LEU A 174 -7.92 -10.19 19.85
CA LEU A 174 -7.86 -11.63 20.08
C LEU A 174 -7.27 -12.33 18.86
N LYS A 175 -6.24 -13.15 19.09
CA LYS A 175 -5.56 -13.97 18.07
C LYS A 175 -5.95 -15.44 18.18
N LYS A 176 -6.62 -15.95 17.14
CA LYS A 176 -7.14 -17.33 17.07
C LYS A 176 -6.02 -18.40 17.09
N ASN A 177 -4.89 -18.11 16.44
CA ASN A 177 -3.76 -19.04 16.28
C ASN A 177 -2.53 -18.59 17.08
N TYR A 178 -2.66 -18.51 18.40
CA TYR A 178 -1.59 -18.04 19.30
C TYR A 178 -0.39 -19.01 19.42
N SER A 179 -0.25 -20.05 18.60
CA SER A 179 0.74 -21.10 18.84
C SER A 179 2.04 -21.05 18.02
N GLU A 180 2.27 -20.14 17.07
CA GLU A 180 3.43 -20.30 16.15
C GLU A 180 4.30 -19.08 15.84
N TYR A 181 4.05 -17.91 16.40
CA TYR A 181 4.99 -16.79 16.30
C TYR A 181 5.12 -16.09 17.65
N HIS A 182 6.30 -16.25 18.29
CA HIS A 182 6.70 -15.47 19.45
C HIS A 182 6.91 -14.00 19.06
N HIS A 183 5.82 -13.28 18.76
CA HIS A 183 5.91 -11.83 18.69
C HIS A 183 6.12 -11.32 20.12
N PRO A 184 7.12 -10.46 20.39
CA PRO A 184 7.43 -9.93 21.74
C PRO A 184 6.30 -9.07 22.34
N TYR A 185 5.17 -8.92 21.64
CA TYR A 185 3.99 -8.14 22.00
C TYR A 185 2.72 -8.99 22.09
N SER A 186 2.85 -10.32 22.13
CA SER A 186 1.73 -11.26 22.16
C SER A 186 1.58 -11.86 23.57
N CYS A 187 0.38 -11.83 24.14
CA CYS A 187 0.10 -12.25 25.51
C CYS A 187 -1.06 -13.23 25.60
N LYS A 188 -1.14 -14.04 26.66
CA LYS A 188 -2.31 -14.87 26.94
C LYS A 188 -3.19 -14.24 28.01
N ALA A 189 -4.50 -14.39 27.87
CA ALA A 189 -5.48 -14.12 28.93
C ALA A 189 -6.40 -15.33 29.12
N LYS A 190 -6.78 -15.58 30.38
CA LYS A 190 -7.86 -16.48 30.75
C LYS A 190 -8.95 -15.73 31.49
N GLY A 191 -10.20 -16.04 31.18
CA GLY A 191 -11.34 -15.39 31.81
C GLY A 191 -12.66 -16.06 31.51
N ILE A 192 -13.73 -15.38 31.89
CA ILE A 192 -15.11 -15.78 31.64
C ILE A 192 -15.75 -14.75 30.70
N ILE A 193 -16.40 -15.21 29.64
CA ILE A 193 -17.14 -14.31 28.74
C ILE A 193 -18.36 -13.77 29.49
N VAL A 194 -18.43 -12.45 29.66
CA VAL A 194 -19.54 -11.78 30.34
C VAL A 194 -20.51 -11.12 29.36
N ASN A 195 -20.06 -10.80 28.13
CA ASN A 195 -20.94 -10.28 27.09
C ASN A 195 -20.47 -10.63 25.68
N LYS A 196 -21.44 -10.71 24.76
CA LYS A 196 -21.27 -10.75 23.32
C LYS A 196 -21.69 -9.39 22.75
N ASP A 197 -20.73 -8.47 22.66
CA ASP A 197 -21.00 -7.05 22.34
C ASP A 197 -21.35 -6.76 20.87
N GLY A 198 -21.18 -7.74 19.97
CA GLY A 198 -21.57 -7.65 18.57
C GLY A 198 -20.50 -7.06 17.68
N LEU A 199 -20.90 -6.59 16.50
CA LEU A 199 -20.00 -6.06 15.47
C LEU A 199 -19.63 -4.60 15.73
N ASP A 200 -18.33 -4.33 15.85
CA ASP A 200 -17.77 -3.00 15.65
C ASP A 200 -17.44 -2.82 14.16
N THR A 201 -17.94 -1.75 13.55
CA THR A 201 -17.74 -1.51 12.11
C THR A 201 -16.30 -1.23 11.74
N ILE A 202 -15.48 -0.79 12.70
CA ILE A 202 -14.07 -0.46 12.51
C ILE A 202 -13.20 -1.66 12.88
N PHE A 203 -13.46 -2.26 14.05
CA PHE A 203 -12.55 -3.24 14.66
C PHE A 203 -13.03 -4.68 14.60
N GLY A 204 -14.24 -4.96 14.08
CA GLY A 204 -14.79 -6.30 13.97
C GLY A 204 -15.62 -6.73 15.19
N TYR A 205 -15.99 -8.01 15.25
CA TYR A 205 -16.76 -8.55 16.35
C TYR A 205 -16.01 -8.43 17.67
N LYS A 206 -16.71 -8.15 18.76
CA LYS A 206 -16.09 -8.05 20.08
C LYS A 206 -16.87 -8.79 21.16
N ILE A 207 -16.10 -9.30 22.13
CA ILE A 207 -16.60 -9.96 23.34
C ILE A 207 -16.02 -9.24 24.56
N SER A 208 -16.80 -9.22 25.64
CA SER A 208 -16.32 -8.74 26.94
C SER A 208 -15.99 -9.94 27.81
N VAL A 209 -14.79 -9.95 28.36
CA VAL A 209 -14.26 -11.06 29.16
C VAL A 209 -13.82 -10.52 30.51
N SER A 210 -14.34 -11.10 31.59
CA SER A 210 -13.82 -10.91 32.95
C SER A 210 -12.53 -11.71 33.09
N VAL A 211 -11.38 -11.02 33.10
CA VAL A 211 -10.06 -11.65 33.07
C VAL A 211 -9.62 -12.04 34.48
N HIS A 212 -9.16 -13.28 34.66
CA HIS A 212 -8.70 -13.80 35.95
C HIS A 212 -7.20 -14.13 35.96
N GLU A 213 -6.65 -14.49 34.80
CA GLU A 213 -5.21 -14.69 34.60
C GLU A 213 -4.79 -14.01 33.31
N PHE A 214 -3.62 -13.38 33.30
CA PHE A 214 -3.01 -12.84 32.09
C PHE A 214 -1.50 -12.83 32.24
N CYS A 215 -0.77 -12.84 31.12
CA CYS A 215 0.68 -12.77 31.16
C CYS A 215 1.16 -11.37 31.61
N ASN A 216 2.29 -11.31 32.31
CA ASN A 216 2.93 -10.03 32.63
C ASN A 216 3.49 -9.40 31.35
N TYR A 217 2.77 -8.44 30.79
CA TYR A 217 3.16 -7.72 29.58
C TYR A 217 4.29 -6.72 29.92
N LEU A 218 5.55 -7.13 29.76
CA LEU A 218 6.74 -6.36 30.20
C LEU A 218 7.25 -5.31 29.19
N ASN A 219 6.52 -5.00 28.12
CA ASN A 219 7.04 -4.18 27.01
C ASN A 219 6.25 -2.89 26.74
N LEU A 220 5.46 -2.41 27.70
CA LEU A 220 4.95 -1.05 27.60
C LEU A 220 6.07 -0.07 27.95
N LYS A 221 6.28 0.93 27.10
CA LYS A 221 7.28 2.00 27.30
C LYS A 221 7.05 2.85 28.56
N ASN A 222 6.07 2.51 29.40
CA ASN A 222 5.82 3.05 30.72
C ASN A 222 5.29 1.89 31.58
N GLU A 223 5.58 1.88 32.88
CA GLU A 223 5.27 0.84 33.88
C GLU A 223 3.76 0.64 34.16
N ASP A 224 2.90 0.79 33.16
CA ASP A 224 1.46 0.64 33.30
C ASP A 224 1.09 -0.85 33.28
N LYS A 225 0.51 -1.34 34.37
CA LYS A 225 -0.16 -2.65 34.37
C LYS A 225 -1.23 -2.66 33.28
N LEU A 226 -1.16 -3.64 32.39
CA LEU A 226 -2.04 -3.70 31.24
C LEU A 226 -3.51 -3.87 31.68
N PHE A 227 -3.77 -4.76 32.63
CA PHE A 227 -5.07 -5.01 33.24
C PHE A 227 -4.88 -5.37 34.71
N ASN A 228 -5.95 -5.34 35.50
CA ASN A 228 -6.02 -5.91 36.83
C ASN A 228 -6.85 -7.20 36.83
N LYS A 229 -6.59 -8.08 37.79
CA LYS A 229 -7.40 -9.28 37.99
C LYS A 229 -8.84 -8.88 38.32
N GLY A 230 -9.80 -9.42 37.58
CA GLY A 230 -11.22 -9.09 37.70
C GLY A 230 -11.70 -7.99 36.75
N ASP A 231 -10.79 -7.37 35.98
CA ASP A 231 -11.18 -6.40 34.97
C ASP A 231 -12.03 -7.06 33.88
N THR A 232 -13.07 -6.36 33.44
CA THR A 232 -13.81 -6.73 32.23
C THR A 232 -13.20 -6.01 31.03
N ILE A 233 -12.60 -6.79 30.14
CA ILE A 233 -11.88 -6.28 28.98
C ILE A 233 -12.62 -6.63 27.69
N LYS A 234 -12.67 -5.67 26.77
CA LYS A 234 -13.22 -5.87 25.42
C LYS A 234 -12.13 -6.39 24.49
N PHE A 235 -12.34 -7.60 23.98
CA PHE A 235 -11.48 -8.24 23.01
C PHE A 235 -12.14 -8.20 21.64
N TYR A 236 -11.45 -7.61 20.67
CA TYR A 236 -11.86 -7.58 19.28
C TYR A 236 -11.33 -8.82 18.58
N ILE A 237 -12.21 -9.60 17.96
CA ILE A 237 -11.82 -10.77 17.19
C ILE A 237 -11.11 -10.29 15.93
N GLU A 238 -9.90 -10.80 15.72
CA GLU A 238 -9.08 -10.44 14.57
C GLU A 238 -9.86 -10.57 13.25
N ARG A 239 -9.86 -9.46 12.52
CA ARG A 239 -10.34 -9.35 11.16
C ARG A 239 -9.29 -8.58 10.38
N GLN A 240 -8.94 -9.04 9.19
CA GLN A 240 -8.10 -8.26 8.30
C GLN A 240 -8.83 -6.94 7.98
N ASN A 241 -8.11 -5.83 8.03
CA ASN A 241 -8.68 -4.52 7.76
C ASN A 241 -8.57 -4.21 6.26
N LEU A 242 -9.69 -3.98 5.56
CA LEU A 242 -9.69 -3.68 4.12
C LEU A 242 -8.82 -2.48 3.78
N LYS A 243 -8.79 -1.44 4.63
CA LYS A 243 -7.91 -0.27 4.43
C LYS A 243 -6.44 -0.66 4.56
N ALA A 244 -6.10 -1.56 5.48
CA ALA A 244 -4.74 -2.07 5.62
C ALA A 244 -4.38 -2.94 4.41
N ILE A 245 -5.31 -3.75 3.88
CA ILE A 245 -5.08 -4.59 2.70
C ILE A 245 -4.90 -3.72 1.45
N THR A 246 -5.77 -2.74 1.19
CA THR A 246 -5.62 -1.85 0.03
C THR A 246 -4.37 -1.00 0.13
N ASN A 247 -4.03 -0.49 1.32
CA ASN A 247 -2.77 0.21 1.55
C ASN A 247 -1.56 -0.73 1.52
N HIS A 248 -1.71 -2.02 1.85
CA HIS A 248 -0.66 -3.02 1.73
C HIS A 248 -0.42 -3.41 0.27
N VAL A 249 -1.46 -3.51 -0.57
CA VAL A 249 -1.27 -3.61 -2.03
C VAL A 249 -0.48 -2.41 -2.58
N ASP A 250 -0.63 -1.25 -1.96
CA ASP A 250 0.15 -0.05 -2.30
C ASP A 250 1.56 -0.02 -1.66
N ASN A 251 1.79 -0.76 -0.57
CA ASN A 251 3.06 -0.81 0.18
C ASN A 251 3.85 -2.14 0.05
N SER A 252 3.34 -3.15 -0.64
CA SER A 252 3.91 -4.51 -0.72
C SER A 252 5.06 -4.65 -1.73
N ASN A 253 5.52 -3.54 -2.30
CA ASN A 253 6.78 -3.46 -3.05
C ASN A 253 7.89 -2.80 -2.20
N LYS A 254 7.91 -3.08 -0.89
CA LYS A 254 8.98 -2.71 0.03
C LYS A 254 9.84 -3.91 0.39
#